data_AF-A0AAD9IEA2-F1
#
_entry.id   AF-A0AAD9IEA2-F1
#
_cell.length_a   1.000
_cell.length_b   1.000
_cell.length_c   1.000
_cell.angle_alpha   90.00
_cell.angle_beta   90.00
_cell.angle_gamma   90.00
#
_symmetry.space_group_name_H-M   'P 1'
#
loop_
_entity.id
_entity.type
_entity.pdbx_description
1 polymer ?
#
loop_
_entity_poly.entity_id
_entity_poly.type
_entity_poly.pdbx_seq_one_letter_code
_entity_poly.pdbx_strand_id
1 'polypeptide(L)'
;MKGSIVIIFVLAALALEAKAGLEVTVVSLPKDCSVKAKNGDTVSVHYTGKLEKTHTEFDSSYKRGRPIDFKLGAGQVIKGWDQGILGK
;
A
#
# COMPACT_ATOMS: atom_id res chain seq x y z
N MET A 1 14.89 -34.58 -49.41
CA MET A 1 15.33 -33.48 -48.52
C MET A 1 14.36 -32.32 -48.59
N LYS A 2 13.38 -32.26 -47.68
CA LYS A 2 12.61 -31.05 -47.40
C LYS A 2 12.47 -30.99 -45.88
N GLY A 3 13.33 -30.18 -45.26
CA GLY A 3 13.45 -30.07 -43.81
C GLY A 3 12.20 -29.45 -43.21
N SER A 4 11.68 -30.08 -42.16
CA SER A 4 10.67 -29.48 -41.30
C SER A 4 11.37 -28.56 -40.31
N ILE A 5 11.20 -27.25 -40.48
CA ILE A 5 11.58 -26.25 -39.48
C ILE A 5 10.41 -26.16 -38.50
N VAL A 6 10.58 -26.77 -37.33
CA VAL A 6 9.68 -26.57 -36.19
C VAL A 6 10.05 -25.23 -35.57
N ILE A 7 9.35 -24.16 -35.96
CA ILE A 7 9.43 -22.89 -35.24
C ILE A 7 8.67 -23.10 -33.93
N ILE A 8 9.40 -23.50 -32.89
CA ILE A 8 8.94 -23.39 -31.51
C ILE A 8 8.92 -21.89 -31.22
N PHE A 9 7.79 -21.24 -31.53
CA PHE A 9 7.43 -19.98 -30.90
C PHE A 9 7.27 -20.30 -29.41
N VAL A 10 8.37 -20.20 -28.68
CA VAL A 10 8.33 -19.95 -27.24
C VAL A 10 7.64 -18.60 -27.12
N LEU A 11 6.31 -18.63 -26.99
CA LEU A 11 5.56 -17.54 -26.40
C LEU A 11 6.19 -17.41 -25.01
N ALA A 12 7.13 -16.49 -24.88
CA ALA A 12 7.57 -16.00 -23.59
C ALA A 12 6.30 -15.43 -22.96
N ALA A 13 5.68 -16.23 -22.09
CA ALA A 13 4.69 -15.73 -21.17
C ALA A 13 5.40 -14.64 -20.38
N LEU A 14 5.16 -13.39 -20.76
CA LEU A 14 5.48 -12.24 -19.94
C LEU A 14 4.60 -12.39 -18.71
N ALA A 15 5.11 -13.10 -17.71
CA ALA A 15 4.58 -13.06 -16.36
C ALA A 15 4.76 -11.62 -15.91
N LEU A 16 3.70 -10.83 -16.06
CA LEU A 16 3.59 -9.57 -15.37
C LEU A 16 3.38 -9.95 -13.90
N GLU A 17 4.47 -10.21 -13.20
CA GLU A 17 4.45 -10.35 -11.75
C GLU A 17 3.96 -9.02 -11.19
N ALA A 18 2.68 -8.97 -10.81
CA ALA A 18 2.21 -7.90 -9.96
C ALA A 18 3.03 -7.96 -8.67
N LYS A 19 3.68 -6.85 -8.30
CA LYS A 19 4.39 -6.72 -7.02
C LYS A 19 3.37 -6.97 -5.91
N ALA A 20 3.32 -8.21 -5.43
CA ALA A 20 2.29 -8.65 -4.51
C ALA A 20 2.74 -8.29 -3.09
N GLY A 21 1.99 -7.40 -2.44
CA GLY A 21 2.20 -7.07 -1.03
C GLY A 21 2.05 -5.59 -0.72
N LEU A 22 2.01 -5.28 0.57
CA LEU A 22 2.01 -3.92 1.08
C LEU A 22 3.43 -3.36 1.06
N GLU A 23 3.61 -2.20 0.43
CA GLU A 23 4.85 -1.42 0.51
C GLU A 23 4.66 -0.23 1.46
N VAL A 24 5.61 -0.03 2.37
CA VAL A 24 5.56 1.04 3.37
C VAL A 24 6.87 1.80 3.35
N THR A 25 6.79 3.10 3.08
CA THR A 25 7.95 4.00 3.11
C THR A 25 7.71 5.08 4.15
N VAL A 26 8.70 5.30 5.02
CA VAL A 26 8.69 6.40 5.99
C VAL A 26 9.36 7.61 5.35
N VAL A 27 8.57 8.64 5.04
CA VAL A 27 9.06 9.86 4.37
C VAL A 27 9.77 10.80 5.34
N SER A 28 9.24 10.94 6.56
CA SER A 28 9.82 11.80 7.60
C SER A 28 9.43 11.28 8.97
N LEU A 29 10.32 11.42 9.94
CA LEU A 29 10.02 11.23 11.36
C LEU A 29 10.33 12.53 12.12
N PRO A 30 9.62 12.80 13.23
CA PRO A 30 10.05 13.79 14.19
C PRO A 30 11.46 13.48 14.71
N LYS A 31 12.17 14.51 15.18
CA LYS A 31 13.52 14.35 15.77
C LYS A 31 13.53 13.31 16.89
N ASP A 32 12.49 13.32 17.71
CA ASP A 32 12.28 12.39 18.81
C ASP A 32 10.98 11.61 18.56
N CYS A 33 11.11 10.31 18.30
CA CYS A 33 9.99 9.40 18.00
C CYS A 33 10.08 8.14 18.87
N SER A 34 10.05 8.33 20.19
CA SER A 34 10.18 7.25 21.18
C SER A 34 8.89 6.47 21.38
N VAL A 35 7.73 7.13 21.21
CA VAL A 35 6.42 6.50 21.26
C VAL A 35 6.07 5.98 19.87
N LYS A 36 5.78 4.69 19.78
CA LYS A 36 5.39 4.03 18.52
C LYS A 36 3.98 3.48 18.62
N ALA A 37 3.24 3.56 17.51
CA ALA A 37 1.88 3.03 17.43
C ALA A 37 1.88 1.50 17.61
N LYS A 38 1.00 1.00 18.49
CA LYS A 38 0.83 -0.44 18.76
C LYS A 38 -0.63 -0.85 18.67
N ASN A 39 -0.86 -2.16 18.54
CA ASN A 39 -2.21 -2.71 18.53
C ASN A 39 -3.01 -2.27 19.76
N GLY A 40 -4.23 -1.83 19.52
CA GLY A 40 -5.14 -1.35 20.56
C GLY A 40 -5.09 0.16 20.82
N ASP A 41 -4.05 0.86 20.35
CA ASP A 41 -4.01 2.33 20.42
C ASP A 41 -5.14 2.92 19.56
N THR A 42 -5.68 4.06 20.00
CA THR A 42 -6.48 4.92 19.11
C THR A 42 -5.53 5.88 18.43
N VAL A 43 -5.48 5.83 17.10
CA VAL A 43 -4.64 6.71 16.27
C VAL A 43 -5.50 7.65 15.46
N SER A 44 -5.00 8.88 15.27
CA SER A 44 -5.62 9.91 14.44
C SER A 44 -4.75 10.17 13.23
N VAL A 45 -5.29 9.99 12.02
CA VAL A 45 -4.50 10.02 10.78
C VAL A 45 -5.12 10.95 9.76
N HIS A 46 -4.30 11.87 9.26
CA HIS A 46 -4.55 12.52 7.99
C HIS A 46 -3.99 11.68 6.83
N TYR A 47 -4.80 11.52 5.78
CA TYR A 47 -4.47 10.76 4.58
C TYR A 47 -4.99 11.40 3.29
N THR A 48 -4.42 10.94 2.19
CA THR A 48 -4.93 11.09 0.82
C THR A 48 -4.81 9.73 0.13
N GLY A 49 -5.92 9.18 -0.35
CA GLY A 49 -6.00 7.92 -1.07
C GLY A 49 -6.03 8.14 -2.57
N LYS A 50 -5.16 7.44 -3.31
CA LYS A 50 -5.05 7.51 -4.77
C LYS A 50 -5.07 6.13 -5.40
N LEU A 51 -5.65 6.04 -6.59
CA LEU A 51 -5.53 4.85 -7.44
C LEU A 51 -4.11 4.78 -8.00
N GLU A 52 -3.39 3.69 -7.78
CA GLU A 52 -1.98 3.53 -8.18
C GLU A 52 -1.77 3.80 -9.67
N LYS A 53 -2.59 3.19 -10.54
CA LYS A 53 -2.41 3.27 -12.00
C LYS A 53 -2.61 4.68 -12.56
N THR A 54 -3.61 5.40 -12.08
CA THR A 54 -4.00 6.71 -12.65
C THR A 54 -3.54 7.88 -11.80
N HIS A 55 -3.04 7.62 -10.58
CA HIS A 55 -2.77 8.61 -9.54
C HIS A 55 -3.97 9.49 -9.16
N THR A 56 -5.17 9.13 -9.61
CA THR A 56 -6.41 9.84 -9.31
C THR A 56 -6.72 9.70 -7.83
N GLU A 57 -6.89 10.83 -7.16
CA GLU A 57 -7.38 10.84 -5.79
C GLU A 57 -8.84 10.38 -5.74
N PHE A 58 -9.11 9.37 -4.91
CA PHE A 58 -10.48 8.93 -4.63
C PHE A 58 -11.00 9.50 -3.31
N ASP A 59 -10.13 9.85 -2.37
CA ASP A 59 -10.51 10.47 -1.11
C ASP A 59 -9.34 11.20 -0.42
N SER A 60 -9.63 12.22 0.40
CA SER A 60 -8.66 12.91 1.24
C SER A 60 -9.28 13.52 2.49
N SER A 61 -8.69 13.21 3.65
CA SER A 61 -9.05 13.83 4.93
C SER A 61 -8.77 15.34 4.96
N TYR A 62 -7.76 15.81 4.22
CA TYR A 62 -7.41 17.23 4.17
C TYR A 62 -8.50 18.06 3.50
N LYS A 63 -9.17 17.51 2.48
CA LYS A 63 -10.34 18.17 1.85
C LYS A 63 -11.52 18.33 2.81
N ARG A 64 -11.61 17.48 3.83
CA ARG A 64 -12.63 17.55 4.88
C ARG A 64 -12.21 18.38 6.09
N GLY A 65 -10.93 18.75 6.17
CA GLY A 65 -10.36 19.50 7.31
C GLY A 65 -10.30 18.73 8.63
N ARG A 66 -10.50 17.40 8.64
CA ARG A 66 -10.42 16.59 9.86
C ARG A 66 -9.85 15.20 9.60
N PRO A 67 -9.03 14.66 10.52
CA PRO A 67 -8.48 13.31 10.42
C PRO A 67 -9.56 12.26 10.64
N ILE A 68 -9.17 10.99 10.49
CA ILE A 68 -9.96 9.84 10.93
C ILE A 68 -9.31 9.23 12.17
N ASP A 69 -10.16 8.85 13.12
CA ASP A 69 -9.76 8.13 14.34
C ASP A 69 -10.20 6.67 14.24
N PHE A 70 -9.30 5.75 14.59
CA PHE A 70 -9.62 4.34 14.65
C PHE A 70 -8.69 3.60 15.62
N LYS A 71 -9.12 2.41 16.04
CA LYS A 71 -8.34 1.51 16.90
C LYS A 71 -7.41 0.65 16.04
N LEU A 72 -6.10 0.81 16.21
CA LEU A 72 -5.10 0.13 15.40
C LEU A 72 -5.11 -1.39 15.65
N GLY A 73 -5.11 -2.17 14.57
CA GLY A 73 -5.11 -3.63 14.62
C GLY A 73 -6.48 -4.25 14.96
N ALA A 74 -7.54 -3.45 15.02
CA ALA A 74 -8.89 -3.92 15.31
C ALA A 74 -9.69 -4.32 14.05
N GLY A 75 -9.11 -4.21 12.85
CA GLY A 75 -9.81 -4.52 11.59
C GLY A 75 -10.88 -3.50 11.22
N GLN A 76 -10.81 -2.28 11.75
CA GLN A 76 -11.76 -1.20 11.46
C GLN A 76 -11.49 -0.49 10.12
N VAL A 77 -10.28 -0.66 9.58
CA VAL A 77 -9.80 -0.06 8.34
C VAL A 77 -9.27 -1.14 7.40
N ILE A 78 -8.90 -0.78 6.17
CA ILE A 78 -8.31 -1.73 5.23
C ILE A 78 -7.02 -2.34 5.81
N LYS A 79 -6.75 -3.61 5.52
CA LYS A 79 -5.60 -4.35 6.10
C LYS A 79 -4.25 -3.64 5.97
N GLY A 80 -4.06 -2.92 4.86
CA GLY A 80 -2.83 -2.15 4.62
C GLY A 80 -2.58 -1.05 5.65
N TRP A 81 -3.63 -0.47 6.24
CA TRP A 81 -3.49 0.51 7.32
C TRP A 81 -3.09 -0.14 8.63
N ASP A 82 -3.78 -1.22 9.02
CA ASP A 82 -3.45 -1.97 10.25
C ASP A 82 -2.00 -2.48 10.24
N GLN A 83 -1.50 -2.89 9.07
CA GLN A 83 -0.13 -3.36 8.90
C GLN A 83 0.87 -2.20 8.74
N GLY A 84 0.53 -1.18 7.96
CA GLY A 84 1.46 -0.12 7.57
C GLY A 84 1.78 0.88 8.68
N ILE A 85 0.83 1.12 9.58
CA ILE A 85 0.96 2.08 10.69
C ILE A 85 1.60 1.44 11.92
N LEU A 86 1.54 0.12 12.05
CA LEU A 86 2.08 -0.58 13.21
C LEU A 86 3.60 -0.35 13.37
N GLY A 87 4.00 -0.01 14.61
CA GLY A 87 5.38 0.24 14.98
C GLY A 87 6.00 1.47 14.31
N LYS A 88 5.17 2.42 13.86
CA LYS A 88 5.58 3.71 13.32
C LYS A 88 5.48 4.79 14.38
#